data_AF-A0A0D9Y3S7-F1
#
_entry.id   AF-A0A0D9Y3S7-F1
#
_cell.length_a   1.000
_cell.length_b   1.000
_cell.length_c   1.000
_cell.angle_alpha   90.00
_cell.angle_beta   90.00
_cell.angle_gamma   90.00
#
_symmetry.space_group_name_H-M   'P 1'
#
loop_
_entity.id
_entity.type
_entity.pdbx_description
1 polymer ?
#
loop_
_entity_poly.entity_id
_entity_poly.type
_entity_poly.pdbx_seq_one_letter_code
_entity_poly.pdbx_strand_id
1 'polypeptide(L)' 'MSQTYPQFMFLTIDVDELMDFSSSWDIRATPTFFFLKNGEQVDKLVGANKPELEKKVAALADSA' A
#
# COMPACT_ATOMS: atom_id res chain seq x y z
N MET A 1 2.23 7.93 -9.75
CA MET A 1 2.81 7.55 -8.44
C MET A 1 4.17 6.91 -8.59
N SER A 2 4.31 5.71 -9.19
CA SER A 2 5.63 5.05 -9.29
C SER A 2 6.70 5.88 -10.01
N GLN A 3 6.36 6.54 -11.12
CA GLN A 3 7.28 7.45 -11.83
C GLN A 3 7.55 8.76 -11.07
N THR A 4 6.67 9.14 -10.15
CA THR A 4 6.72 10.41 -9.41
C THR A 4 7.56 10.28 -8.14
N TYR A 5 7.55 9.10 -7.51
CA TYR A 5 8.25 8.82 -6.26
C TYR A 5 9.23 7.64 -6.45
N PRO A 6 10.35 7.85 -7.16
CA PRO A 6 11.31 6.77 -7.47
C PRO A 6 12.01 6.21 -6.24
N GLN A 7 11.98 6.91 -5.10
CA GLN A 7 12.48 6.42 -3.82
C GLN A 7 11.58 5.36 -3.17
N PHE A 8 10.35 5.17 -3.68
CA PHE A 8 9.41 4.18 -3.18
C PHE A 8 9.33 2.97 -4.10
N MET A 9 9.18 1.80 -3.48
CA MET A 9 8.86 0.56 -4.16
C MET A 9 7.35 0.34 -4.14
N PHE A 10 6.74 0.30 -5.31
CA PHE A 10 5.32 0.00 -5.48
C PHE A 10 5.17 -1.46 -5.91
N LEU A 11 4.50 -2.27 -5.09
CA LEU A 11 4.21 -3.67 -5.37
C LEU A 11 2.71 -3.87 -5.55
N THR A 12 2.34 -4.64 -6.56
CA THR A 12 0.98 -5.12 -6.76
C THR A 12 0.98 -6.62 -6.50
N ILE A 13 0.01 -7.08 -5.72
CA ILE A 13 -0.14 -8.48 -5.37
C ILE A 13 -1.53 -8.91 -5.82
N ASP A 14 -1.58 -9.99 -6.61
CA ASP A 14 -2.83 -10.67 -6.89
C ASP A 14 -3.21 -11.54 -5.68
N VAL A 15 -4.32 -11.20 -5.04
CA VAL A 15 -4.79 -11.88 -3.82
C VAL A 15 -5.51 -13.18 -4.11
N ASP A 16 -6.00 -13.37 -5.33
CA ASP A 16 -6.70 -14.59 -5.74
C ASP A 16 -5.68 -15.72 -6.00
N GLU A 17 -4.47 -15.38 -6.43
CA GLU A 17 -3.36 -16.33 -6.59
C GLU A 17 -2.64 -16.66 -5.26
N LEU A 18 -2.80 -15.81 -4.22
CA LEU A 18 -2.05 -15.91 -2.95
C LEU A 18 -2.98 -15.86 -1.73
N MET A 19 -3.90 -16.84 -1.65
CA MET A 19 -4.92 -16.91 -0.57
C MET A 19 -4.34 -16.95 0.86
N ASP A 20 -3.22 -17.63 1.09
CA ASP A 20 -2.59 -17.68 2.42
C ASP A 20 -2.00 -16.32 2.82
N PHE A 21 -1.45 -15.60 1.84
CA PHE A 21 -0.95 -14.25 2.04
C PHE A 21 -2.09 -13.27 2.35
N SER A 22 -3.17 -13.30 1.57
CA SER A 22 -4.31 -12.40 1.79
C SER A 22 -4.98 -12.63 3.15
N SER A 23 -5.05 -13.89 3.60
CA SER A 23 -5.56 -14.26 4.92
C SER A 23 -4.64 -13.76 6.05
N SER A 24 -3.33 -13.97 5.96
CA SER A 24 -2.38 -13.53 6.99
C SER A 24 -2.28 -12.01 7.13
N TRP A 25 -2.55 -11.27 6.05
CA TRP A 25 -2.59 -9.80 6.03
C TRP A 25 -3.98 -9.19 6.30
N ASP A 26 -4.98 -10.02 6.61
CA ASP A 26 -6.37 -9.59 6.88
C ASP A 26 -6.91 -8.67 5.77
N ILE A 27 -6.75 -9.11 4.52
CA ILE A 27 -7.28 -8.41 3.35
C ILE A 27 -8.77 -8.76 3.23
N ARG A 28 -9.63 -7.78 3.55
CA ARG A 28 -11.09 -7.95 3.52
C ARG A 28 -11.79 -7.31 2.32
N ALA A 29 -11.06 -6.46 1.59
CA ALA A 29 -11.57 -5.78 0.41
C ALA A 29 -10.43 -5.46 -0.55
N THR A 30 -10.73 -5.46 -1.84
CA THR A 30 -9.82 -5.02 -2.89
C THR A 30 -10.35 -3.72 -3.53
N PRO A 31 -9.46 -2.76 -3.87
CA PRO A 31 -8.03 -2.73 -3.53
C PRO A 31 -7.81 -2.42 -2.04
N THR A 32 -6.70 -2.91 -1.48
CA THR A 32 -6.17 -2.48 -0.18
C THR A 32 -4.70 -2.11 -0.38
N PHE A 33 -4.31 -0.94 0.09
CA PHE A 33 -2.94 -0.44 0.02
C PHE A 33 -2.30 -0.50 1.41
N PHE A 34 -1.15 -1.15 1.51
CA PHE A 34 -0.33 -1.18 2.72
C PHE A 34 0.89 -0.30 2.52
N PHE A 35 1.25 0.47 3.54
CA PHE A 35 2.44 1.30 3.55
C PHE A 35 3.43 0.71 4.54
N LEU A 36 4.61 0.35 4.04
CA LEU A 36 5.65 -0.32 4.83
C LEU A 36 6.89 0.56 4.90
N LYS A 37 7.51 0.66 6.09
CA LYS A 37 8.83 1.29 6.29
C LYS A 37 9.66 0.36 7.16
N ASN A 38 10.88 0.03 6.71
CA ASN A 38 11.78 -0.90 7.42
C ASN A 38 11.17 -2.28 7.76
N GLY A 39 10.28 -2.78 6.89
CA GLY A 39 9.61 -4.07 7.09
C GLY A 39 8.37 -4.03 8.00
N GLU A 40 8.05 -2.88 8.59
CA GLU A 40 6.89 -2.70 9.45
C GLU A 40 5.77 -1.93 8.74
N GLN A 41 4.52 -2.29 9.03
CA GLN A 41 3.35 -1.57 8.54
C GLN A 41 3.18 -0.25 9.31
N VAL A 42 3.25 0.87 8.59
CA VAL A 42 3.08 2.21 9.16
C VAL A 42 1.71 2.82 8.86
N ASP A 43 1.05 2.38 7.78
CA ASP A 43 -0.29 2.84 7.41
C ASP A 43 -1.01 1.80 6.54
N LYS A 44 -2.34 1.94 6.40
CA LYS A 44 -3.22 1.12 5.56
C LYS A 44 -4.34 1.99 4.99
N LEU A 45 -4.70 1.72 3.73
CA LEU A 45 -5.89 2.30 3.09
C LEU A 45 -6.71 1.17 2.47
N VAL A 46 -7.98 1.08 2.85
CA VAL A 46 -8.91 0.07 2.32
C VAL A 46 -9.85 0.74 1.33
N GLY A 47 -9.99 0.16 0.14
CA GLY A 47 -10.84 0.65 -0.92
C GLY A 47 -10.17 1.64 -1.86
N ALA A 48 -10.86 1.94 -2.96
CA ALA A 48 -10.38 2.80 -4.03
C ALA A 48 -10.59 4.30 -3.69
N ASN A 49 -9.77 4.84 -2.78
CA ASN A 49 -9.75 6.28 -2.49
C ASN A 49 -8.47 6.94 -3.03
N LYS A 50 -8.52 7.40 -4.28
CA LYS A 50 -7.35 8.00 -4.94
C LYS A 50 -6.82 9.27 -4.24
N PRO A 51 -7.66 10.27 -3.88
CA PRO A 51 -7.18 11.46 -3.17
C PRO A 51 -6.47 11.15 -1.84
N GLU A 52 -7.02 10.20 -1.06
CA GLU A 52 -6.41 9.80 0.21
C GLU A 52 -5.10 9.05 0.01
N LEU A 53 -5.03 8.18 -1.00
CA LEU A 53 -3.80 7.49 -1.38
C LEU A 53 -2.70 8.50 -1.76
N GLU A 54 -3.02 9.49 -2.59
CA GLU A 54 -2.07 10.56 -2.98
C GLU A 54 -1.58 11.34 -1.78
N LYS A 55 -2.48 11.70 -0.86
CA LYS A 55 -2.12 12.41 0.38
C LYS A 55 -1.18 11.59 1.27
N LYS A 56 -1.46 10.30 1.49
CA LYS A 56 -0.63 9.41 2.32
C LYS A 56 0.76 9.20 1.71
N VAL A 57 0.84 8.98 0.39
CA VAL A 57 2.12 8.84 -0.32
C VAL A 57 2.96 10.11 -0.20
N ALA A 58 2.36 11.29 -0.40
CA ALA A 58 3.08 12.56 -0.26
C ALA A 58 3.61 12.78 1.17
N ALA A 59 2.78 12.55 2.19
CA ALA A 59 3.20 12.69 3.58
C ALA A 59 4.36 11.75 3.98
N LEU A 60 4.37 10.53 3.43
CA LEU A 60 5.47 9.58 3.63
C LEU A 60 6.74 10.00 2.89
N ALA A 61 6.61 10.66 1.74
CA ALA A 61 7.76 11.15 0.97
C ALA A 61 8.46 12.32 1.68
N ASP A 62 7.67 13.20 2.32
CA ASP A 62 8.19 14.35 3.07
C ASP A 62 8.84 13.96 4.42
N SER A 63 8.59 12.74 4.91
CA SER A 63 9.13 12.19 6.17
C SER A 63 10.22 11.13 5.96
N ALA A 64 10.70 10.98 4.73
CA ALA A 64 11.76 10.06 4.33
C ALA A 64 13.13 10.74 4.33
#